data_AF-A0AAD2JU81-F1
#
_entry.id   AF-A0AAD2JU81-F1
#
_cell.length_a   1.000
_cell.length_b   1.000
_cell.length_c   1.000
_cell.angle_alpha   90.00
_cell.angle_beta   90.00
_cell.angle_gamma   90.00
#
_symmetry.space_group_name_H-M   'P 1'
#
loop_
_entity.id
_entity.type
_entity.pdbx_description
1 polymer ?
#
loop_
_entity_poly.entity_id
_entity_poly.type
_entity_poly.pdbx_seq_one_letter_code
_entity_poly.pdbx_strand_id
1 'polypeptide(L)'
;MKTNVYALKTQRLILFFCLIGAVHAADFDTCLAEIKRGDWGLTGGTDNAGNPIANISEAKSITYELCAVACGAGPEPFQWNTFSQQFSAWLLPYLALVAQLPFGATDNFDNVMSVVLSVGSPTLAAYSLALTVLNGHWIARRFSSVEKYPNAKQAVQVLSRLQQSPLLVTEDYGLLASLVILPQNDRWWAELVELLEYTHTWSISSVASIIWVSIAYVFTVIDSFTGTIVSSTLNANGQGVGSAYLWLLPVVIGWLQLGPKCNSVRLRGAVNRANAEAYLASDQGRAVLAEDITPDRALSLAPRMGSVRRDEMCSPPIMNYSRWLAWTHSVETVYAIFETATARSALHQSVDPNVPWTKNAERGTSATISPVNREGTLQQVTDYAVPLPTSARSHWAPGVFSRFFVASLMALGLTWSTTGAAVIVVWFTPTRGLGCRSGAYLLYGAFSTLIWILLVLSSFLAHYSAQRPSRFDDGGFPIYSRASRIAATLSIVLRRVGKVLAACNAIWIVVACIFQFSSFFDRCYCNSSVLHFGYKRAYDVIDLVASDISTMKVAWAGGVAMALGFSFLFILFVNIYINPPLAAT
;
A
#
# COMPACT_ATOMS: atom_id res chain seq x y z
N MET A 1 -0.08 22.78 24.41
CA MET A 1 -1.29 23.65 24.48
C MET A 1 -2.05 23.81 23.14
N LYS A 2 -1.45 23.57 21.95
CA LYS A 2 -2.16 23.63 20.65
C LYS A 2 -2.94 22.34 20.26
N THR A 3 -2.68 21.21 20.91
CA THR A 3 -3.34 19.91 20.65
C THR A 3 -4.79 19.85 21.15
N ASN A 4 -5.15 20.60 22.20
CA ASN A 4 -6.53 20.63 22.73
C ASN A 4 -7.52 21.38 21.84
N VAL A 5 -7.07 22.29 20.98
CA VAL A 5 -7.96 23.09 20.11
C VAL A 5 -8.49 22.27 18.93
N TYR A 6 -7.72 21.30 18.44
CA TYR A 6 -8.15 20.44 17.34
C TYR A 6 -9.13 19.36 17.82
N ALA A 7 -8.87 18.72 18.97
CA ALA A 7 -9.81 17.76 19.57
C ALA A 7 -11.17 18.42 19.87
N LEU A 8 -11.17 19.64 20.39
CA LEU A 8 -12.40 20.40 20.68
C LEU A 8 -13.17 20.79 19.40
N LYS A 9 -12.47 21.08 18.29
CA LYS A 9 -13.10 21.39 16.99
C LYS A 9 -13.68 20.15 16.32
N THR A 10 -13.00 19.00 16.38
CA THR A 10 -13.52 17.74 15.84
C THR A 10 -14.72 17.24 16.65
N GLN A 11 -14.66 17.37 17.98
CA GLN A 11 -15.79 17.06 18.86
C GLN A 11 -16.99 17.99 18.57
N ARG A 12 -16.76 19.29 18.33
CA ARG A 12 -17.80 20.22 17.89
C ARG A 12 -18.35 19.89 16.50
N LEU A 13 -17.56 19.38 15.56
CA LEU A 13 -18.02 19.00 14.23
C LEU A 13 -18.90 17.74 14.28
N ILE A 14 -18.50 16.72 15.05
CA ILE A 14 -19.29 15.50 15.28
C ILE A 14 -20.58 15.84 16.02
N LEU A 15 -20.51 16.68 17.06
CA LEU A 15 -21.70 17.21 17.75
C LEU A 15 -22.59 18.01 16.79
N PHE A 16 -22.02 18.83 15.90
CA PHE A 16 -22.78 19.62 14.94
C PHE A 16 -23.51 18.76 13.91
N PHE A 17 -22.87 17.70 13.36
CA PHE A 17 -23.54 16.76 12.47
C PHE A 17 -24.59 15.90 13.20
N CYS A 18 -24.35 15.48 14.44
CA CYS A 18 -25.35 14.77 15.25
C CYS A 18 -26.54 15.67 15.62
N LEU A 19 -26.30 16.96 15.91
CA LEU A 19 -27.33 17.93 16.28
C LEU A 19 -28.20 18.34 15.09
N ILE A 20 -27.67 18.44 13.87
CA ILE A 20 -28.47 18.75 12.67
C ILE A 20 -29.41 17.58 12.32
N GLY A 21 -28.99 16.33 12.51
CA GLY A 21 -29.84 15.16 12.29
C GLY A 21 -31.04 15.11 13.24
N ALA A 22 -30.90 15.60 14.48
CA ALA A 22 -31.95 15.56 15.49
C ALA A 22 -33.09 16.59 15.26
N VAL A 23 -32.87 17.67 14.51
CA VAL A 23 -33.85 18.77 14.35
C VAL A 23 -34.83 18.52 13.19
N HIS A 24 -34.52 17.59 12.27
CA HIS A 24 -35.37 17.21 11.12
C HIS A 24 -35.53 15.70 11.00
N ALA A 25 -35.62 15.00 12.12
CA ALA A 25 -35.86 13.56 12.12
C ALA A 25 -37.31 13.26 11.70
N ALA A 26 -37.49 12.36 10.74
CA ALA A 26 -38.79 11.87 10.32
C ALA A 26 -39.16 10.62 11.13
N ASP A 27 -40.41 10.56 11.61
CA ASP A 27 -40.96 9.36 12.25
C ASP A 27 -41.51 8.43 11.17
N PHE A 28 -40.65 7.55 10.67
CA PHE A 28 -41.00 6.59 9.64
C PHE A 28 -42.05 5.58 10.10
N ASP A 29 -42.05 5.15 11.37
CA ASP A 29 -43.03 4.20 11.88
C ASP A 29 -44.45 4.78 11.82
N THR A 30 -44.62 6.01 12.31
CA THR A 30 -45.90 6.72 12.25
C THR A 30 -46.31 7.02 10.81
N CYS A 31 -45.39 7.52 9.98
CA CYS A 31 -45.65 7.82 8.58
C CYS A 31 -46.08 6.59 7.78
N LEU A 32 -45.36 5.47 7.89
CA LEU A 32 -45.69 4.25 7.16
C LEU A 32 -47.04 3.67 7.59
N ALA A 33 -47.41 3.83 8.87
CA ALA A 33 -48.73 3.46 9.36
C ALA A 33 -49.85 4.36 8.77
N GLU A 34 -49.62 5.67 8.64
CA GLU A 34 -50.55 6.59 7.96
C GLU A 34 -50.73 6.25 6.48
N ILE A 35 -49.64 5.94 5.76
CA ILE A 35 -49.70 5.51 4.36
C ILE A 35 -50.53 4.23 4.21
N LYS A 36 -50.30 3.22 5.05
CA LYS A 36 -51.07 1.95 5.00
C LYS A 36 -52.55 2.14 5.34
N ARG A 37 -52.91 3.17 6.12
CA ARG A 37 -54.32 3.55 6.38
C ARG A 37 -54.96 4.33 5.23
N GLY A 38 -54.17 4.81 4.27
CA GLY A 38 -54.63 5.58 3.11
C GLY A 38 -54.75 7.08 3.35
N ASP A 39 -54.18 7.60 4.45
CA ASP A 39 -54.26 9.03 4.83
C ASP A 39 -53.61 9.96 3.78
N TRP A 40 -52.70 9.40 2.96
CA TRP A 40 -51.94 10.10 1.91
C TRP A 40 -52.38 9.72 0.48
N GLY A 41 -53.56 9.11 0.34
CA GLY A 41 -54.09 8.60 -0.92
C GLY A 41 -53.89 7.10 -1.12
N LEU A 42 -54.51 6.56 -2.16
CA LEU A 42 -54.51 5.12 -2.47
C LEU A 42 -53.48 4.73 -3.55
N THR A 43 -52.78 5.71 -4.12
CA THR A 43 -51.80 5.51 -5.20
C THR A 43 -50.38 5.54 -4.66
N GLY A 44 -49.48 4.73 -5.24
CA GLY A 44 -48.06 4.70 -4.88
C GLY A 44 -47.66 3.50 -4.01
N GLY A 45 -48.59 2.63 -3.61
CA GLY A 45 -48.25 1.32 -3.05
C GLY A 45 -47.73 0.38 -4.14
N THR A 46 -46.66 -0.36 -3.83
CA THR A 46 -46.01 -1.30 -4.75
C THR A 46 -45.69 -2.65 -4.07
N ASP A 47 -45.37 -3.66 -4.88
CA ASP A 47 -44.76 -4.93 -4.42
C ASP A 47 -43.23 -4.78 -4.25
N ASN A 48 -42.54 -5.79 -3.71
CA ASN A 48 -41.08 -5.70 -3.48
C ASN A 48 -40.23 -5.68 -4.76
N ALA A 49 -40.85 -5.70 -5.95
CA ALA A 49 -40.22 -5.49 -7.24
C ALA A 49 -40.50 -4.08 -7.82
N GLY A 50 -41.30 -3.26 -7.13
CA GLY A 50 -41.68 -1.91 -7.56
C GLY A 50 -42.89 -1.88 -8.51
N ASN A 51 -43.63 -2.98 -8.65
CA ASN A 51 -44.85 -2.99 -9.46
C ASN A 51 -46.02 -2.41 -8.66
N PRO A 52 -46.86 -1.54 -9.26
CA PRO A 52 -48.04 -0.98 -8.60
C PRO A 52 -49.00 -2.07 -8.13
N ILE A 53 -49.56 -1.88 -6.94
CA ILE A 53 -50.65 -2.72 -6.43
C ILE A 53 -51.93 -1.90 -6.25
N ALA A 54 -53.08 -2.57 -6.25
CA ALA A 54 -54.38 -1.91 -6.16
C ALA A 54 -54.76 -1.47 -4.74
N ASN A 55 -54.32 -2.20 -3.71
CA ASN A 55 -54.67 -1.94 -2.32
C ASN A 55 -53.44 -1.49 -1.52
N ILE A 56 -53.41 -0.22 -1.11
CA ILE A 56 -52.26 0.35 -0.39
C ILE A 56 -52.04 -0.27 0.99
N SER A 57 -53.08 -0.81 1.63
CA SER A 57 -52.95 -1.49 2.92
C SER A 57 -52.16 -2.80 2.85
N GLU A 58 -52.08 -3.40 1.66
CA GLU A 58 -51.29 -4.61 1.38
C GLU A 58 -49.89 -4.30 0.82
N ALA A 59 -49.54 -3.01 0.71
CA ALA A 59 -48.27 -2.55 0.16
C ALA A 59 -47.08 -3.07 0.96
N LYS A 60 -46.14 -3.69 0.25
CA LYS A 60 -44.87 -4.16 0.79
C LYS A 60 -43.73 -3.18 0.51
N SER A 61 -43.95 -2.29 -0.44
CA SER A 61 -43.10 -1.16 -0.75
C SER A 61 -43.94 0.06 -1.16
N ILE A 62 -43.32 1.23 -1.20
CA ILE A 62 -43.97 2.48 -1.60
C ILE A 62 -43.11 3.25 -2.59
N THR A 63 -43.70 4.03 -3.50
CA THR A 63 -42.92 4.88 -4.40
C THR A 63 -42.14 5.95 -3.63
N TYR A 64 -40.99 6.37 -4.18
CA TYR A 64 -40.19 7.46 -3.62
C TYR A 64 -41.01 8.74 -3.46
N GLU A 65 -41.86 9.06 -4.44
CA GLU A 65 -42.72 10.26 -4.40
C GLU A 65 -43.69 10.22 -3.21
N LEU A 66 -44.35 9.09 -2.99
CA LEU A 66 -45.24 8.91 -1.85
C LEU A 66 -44.47 9.00 -0.53
N CYS A 67 -43.31 8.34 -0.42
CA CYS A 67 -42.45 8.41 0.76
C CYS A 67 -42.03 9.86 1.06
N ALA A 68 -41.57 10.60 0.03
CA ALA A 68 -41.10 11.97 0.21
C ALA A 68 -42.21 12.95 0.61
N VAL A 69 -43.43 12.75 0.12
CA VAL A 69 -44.59 13.59 0.47
C VAL A 69 -45.09 13.27 1.88
N ALA A 70 -45.21 11.99 2.22
CA ALA A 70 -45.77 11.57 3.50
C ALA A 70 -44.75 11.65 4.65
N CYS A 71 -43.53 11.16 4.45
CA CYS A 71 -42.51 11.06 5.50
C CYS A 71 -41.48 12.21 5.45
N GLY A 72 -41.45 12.98 4.36
CA GLY A 72 -40.50 14.08 4.17
C GLY A 72 -39.12 13.64 3.67
N ALA A 73 -38.20 14.61 3.56
CA ALA A 73 -36.84 14.40 3.06
C ALA A 73 -35.79 14.14 4.16
N GLY A 74 -36.21 14.18 5.42
CA GLY A 74 -35.37 14.01 6.60
C GLY A 74 -34.92 12.56 6.80
N PRO A 75 -33.81 12.34 7.54
CA PRO A 75 -33.43 11.01 7.99
C PRO A 75 -34.29 10.52 9.16
N GLU A 76 -34.27 9.22 9.43
CA GLU A 76 -34.75 8.64 10.69
C GLU A 76 -33.99 9.20 11.91
N PRO A 77 -34.60 9.18 13.11
CA PRO A 77 -33.98 9.68 14.32
C PRO A 77 -32.73 8.87 14.70
N PHE A 78 -31.71 9.58 15.18
CA PHE A 78 -30.47 8.95 15.64
C PHE A 78 -30.71 8.01 16.82
N GLN A 79 -30.27 6.75 16.69
CA GLN A 79 -30.36 5.75 17.76
C GLN A 79 -28.97 5.40 18.31
N TRP A 80 -28.67 5.87 19.53
CA TRP A 80 -27.35 5.64 20.16
C TRP A 80 -27.01 4.15 20.35
N ASN A 81 -28.00 3.33 20.71
CA ASN A 81 -27.79 1.89 20.91
C ASN A 81 -27.35 1.22 19.61
N THR A 82 -28.07 1.47 18.51
CA THR A 82 -27.74 0.97 17.17
C THR A 82 -26.37 1.47 16.71
N PHE A 83 -26.11 2.78 16.83
CA PHE A 83 -24.83 3.38 16.46
C PHE A 83 -23.66 2.74 17.21
N SER A 84 -23.74 2.69 18.54
CA SER A 84 -22.64 2.20 19.38
C SER A 84 -22.35 0.73 19.15
N GLN A 85 -23.38 -0.10 18.99
CA GLN A 85 -23.25 -1.52 18.67
C GLN A 85 -22.58 -1.73 17.31
N GLN A 86 -23.11 -1.10 16.25
CA GLN A 86 -22.59 -1.28 14.90
C GLN A 86 -21.17 -0.72 14.74
N PHE A 87 -20.90 0.46 15.31
CA PHE A 87 -19.57 1.07 15.30
C PHE A 87 -18.53 0.18 15.99
N SER A 88 -18.87 -0.34 17.18
CA SER A 88 -17.96 -1.17 17.97
C SER A 88 -17.69 -2.53 17.31
N ALA A 89 -18.69 -3.10 16.65
CA ALA A 89 -18.59 -4.41 16.01
C ALA A 89 -17.89 -4.36 14.64
N TRP A 90 -18.16 -3.33 13.83
CA TRP A 90 -17.77 -3.32 12.41
C TRP A 90 -16.68 -2.32 12.04
N LEU A 91 -16.40 -1.29 12.83
CA LEU A 91 -15.41 -0.27 12.49
C LEU A 91 -14.26 -0.17 13.50
N LEU A 92 -14.56 -0.16 14.79
CA LEU A 92 -13.56 0.01 15.85
C LEU A 92 -12.38 -0.98 15.76
N PRO A 93 -12.58 -2.28 15.46
CA PRO A 93 -11.47 -3.23 15.31
C PRO A 93 -10.49 -2.83 14.21
N TYR A 94 -11.00 -2.28 13.10
CA TYR A 94 -10.17 -1.85 11.98
C TYR A 94 -9.41 -0.56 12.28
N LEU A 95 -10.01 0.38 13.02
CA LEU A 95 -9.31 1.57 13.50
C LEU A 95 -8.11 1.18 14.39
N ALA A 96 -8.26 0.14 15.22
CA ALA A 96 -7.16 -0.40 16.00
C ALA A 96 -6.06 -1.04 15.12
N LEU A 97 -6.42 -1.74 14.04
CA LEU A 97 -5.44 -2.27 13.08
C LEU A 97 -4.71 -1.20 12.28
N VAL A 98 -5.33 -0.04 12.00
CA VAL A 98 -4.65 1.07 11.32
C VAL A 98 -3.43 1.53 12.14
N ALA A 99 -3.51 1.47 13.47
CA ALA A 99 -2.39 1.77 14.35
C ALA A 99 -1.26 0.73 14.30
N GLN A 100 -1.48 -0.43 13.66
CA GLN A 100 -0.47 -1.48 13.48
C GLN A 100 0.26 -1.39 12.13
N LEU A 101 -0.10 -0.43 11.26
CA LEU A 101 0.64 -0.19 10.03
C LEU A 101 2.08 0.26 10.34
N PRO A 102 3.08 -0.11 9.51
CA PRO A 102 4.47 0.21 9.79
C PRO A 102 4.74 1.72 9.64
N PHE A 103 5.30 2.30 10.70
CA PHE A 103 5.74 3.71 10.76
C PHE A 103 7.26 3.79 10.91
N GLY A 104 7.87 4.85 10.38
CA GLY A 104 9.32 5.02 10.46
C GLY A 104 9.86 6.30 9.85
N ALA A 105 8.99 7.22 9.42
CA ALA A 105 9.44 8.47 8.83
C ALA A 105 10.20 9.32 9.84
N THR A 106 11.13 10.12 9.33
CA THR A 106 11.86 11.14 10.11
C THR A 106 10.89 12.18 10.68
N ASP A 107 9.89 12.56 9.89
CA ASP A 107 8.93 13.60 10.24
C ASP A 107 7.57 12.99 10.65
N ASN A 108 6.98 13.50 11.73
CA ASN A 108 5.65 13.07 12.19
C ASN A 108 4.57 13.24 11.10
N PHE A 109 4.71 14.27 10.27
CA PHE A 109 3.79 14.51 9.15
C PHE A 109 3.80 13.36 8.14
N ASP A 110 4.96 12.81 7.83
CA ASP A 110 5.10 11.71 6.87
C ASP A 110 4.53 10.39 7.44
N ASN A 111 4.59 10.20 8.77
CA ASN A 111 3.89 9.09 9.43
C ASN A 111 2.36 9.25 9.33
N VAL A 112 1.82 10.45 9.59
CA VAL A 112 0.37 10.71 9.41
C VAL A 112 -0.03 10.54 7.95
N MET A 113 0.77 11.05 7.02
CA MET A 113 0.52 10.91 5.58
C MET A 113 0.53 9.43 5.16
N SER A 114 1.37 8.59 5.77
CA SER A 114 1.37 7.15 5.48
C SER A 114 0.05 6.46 5.87
N VAL A 115 -0.55 6.85 7.01
CA VAL A 115 -1.87 6.39 7.43
C VAL A 115 -2.94 6.87 6.44
N VAL A 116 -2.93 8.17 6.13
CA VAL A 116 -3.90 8.78 5.23
C VAL A 116 -3.84 8.16 3.83
N LEU A 117 -2.64 7.90 3.30
CA LEU A 117 -2.45 7.21 2.03
C LEU A 117 -2.95 5.76 2.08
N SER A 118 -2.74 5.06 3.20
CA SER A 118 -3.17 3.67 3.35
C SER A 118 -4.68 3.56 3.39
N VAL A 119 -5.33 4.35 4.25
CA VAL A 119 -6.80 4.34 4.40
C VAL A 119 -7.48 4.94 3.17
N GLY A 120 -6.91 6.00 2.59
CA GLY A 120 -7.44 6.67 1.40
C GLY A 120 -7.22 5.88 0.10
N SER A 121 -6.23 4.99 0.06
CA SER A 121 -6.04 4.07 -1.07
C SER A 121 -5.55 2.69 -0.59
N PRO A 122 -6.48 1.78 -0.26
CA PRO A 122 -6.17 0.35 -0.05
C PRO A 122 -5.39 -0.25 -1.21
N THR A 123 -5.68 0.16 -2.45
CA THR A 123 -4.96 -0.27 -3.65
C THR A 123 -3.49 0.10 -3.58
N LEU A 124 -3.14 1.33 -3.17
CA LEU A 124 -1.74 1.73 -3.02
C LEU A 124 -1.04 0.97 -1.90
N ALA A 125 -1.72 0.74 -0.78
CA ALA A 125 -1.18 0.00 0.36
C ALA A 125 -0.85 -1.44 -0.03
N ALA A 126 -1.80 -2.14 -0.65
CA ALA A 126 -1.63 -3.50 -1.15
C ALA A 126 -0.57 -3.58 -2.25
N TYR A 127 -0.57 -2.63 -3.20
CA TYR A 127 0.42 -2.55 -4.27
C TYR A 127 1.84 -2.41 -3.71
N SER A 128 2.04 -1.54 -2.73
CA SER A 128 3.36 -1.28 -2.15
C SER A 128 3.91 -2.50 -1.42
N LEU A 129 3.05 -3.27 -0.74
CA LEU A 129 3.38 -4.54 -0.10
C LEU A 129 3.71 -5.62 -1.14
N ALA A 130 2.84 -5.83 -2.12
CA ALA A 130 3.03 -6.83 -3.17
C ALA A 130 4.31 -6.56 -3.97
N LEU A 131 4.59 -5.30 -4.30
CA LEU A 131 5.82 -4.90 -4.96
C LEU A 131 7.04 -5.12 -4.07
N THR A 132 6.90 -4.98 -2.75
CA THR A 132 8.01 -5.20 -1.81
C THR A 132 8.46 -6.66 -1.82
N VAL A 133 7.53 -7.61 -1.68
CA VAL A 133 7.87 -9.05 -1.72
C VAL A 133 8.42 -9.47 -3.09
N LEU A 134 7.84 -8.96 -4.18
CA LEU A 134 8.30 -9.26 -5.53
C LEU A 134 9.71 -8.73 -5.80
N ASN A 135 10.05 -7.55 -5.27
CA ASN A 135 11.39 -7.00 -5.35
C ASN A 135 12.42 -7.83 -4.58
N GLY A 136 12.07 -8.28 -3.37
CA GLY A 136 12.90 -9.19 -2.57
C GLY A 136 13.17 -10.51 -3.28
N HIS A 137 12.14 -11.10 -3.91
CA HIS A 137 12.30 -12.30 -4.72
C HIS A 137 13.14 -12.06 -5.98
N TRP A 138 12.90 -10.94 -6.66
CA TRP A 138 13.63 -10.58 -7.88
C TRP A 138 15.12 -10.39 -7.64
N ILE A 139 15.53 -9.68 -6.58
CA ILE A 139 16.96 -9.44 -6.33
C ILE A 139 17.71 -10.76 -6.05
N ALA A 140 17.12 -11.67 -5.28
CA ALA A 140 17.74 -12.96 -4.99
C ALA A 140 17.90 -13.80 -6.26
N ARG A 141 16.86 -13.87 -7.11
CA ARG A 141 16.95 -14.53 -8.41
C ARG A 141 17.93 -13.84 -9.36
N ARG A 142 18.05 -12.51 -9.29
CA ARG A 142 18.97 -11.74 -10.13
C ARG A 142 20.42 -12.07 -9.75
N PHE A 143 20.72 -12.15 -8.46
CA PHE A 143 22.06 -12.42 -7.95
C PHE A 143 22.45 -13.91 -7.89
N SER A 144 21.53 -14.85 -8.16
CA SER A 144 21.86 -16.28 -8.12
C SER A 144 22.93 -16.69 -9.14
N SER A 145 23.09 -15.93 -10.23
CA SER A 145 24.17 -16.13 -11.22
C SER A 145 25.56 -15.76 -10.68
N VAL A 146 25.62 -14.87 -9.69
CA VAL A 146 26.85 -14.30 -9.11
C VAL A 146 27.08 -14.72 -7.66
N GLU A 147 26.26 -15.65 -7.15
CA GLU A 147 26.26 -16.08 -5.74
C GLU A 147 27.60 -16.65 -5.27
N LYS A 148 28.41 -17.19 -6.20
CA LYS A 148 29.75 -17.75 -5.89
C LYS A 148 30.79 -16.68 -5.54
N TYR A 149 30.52 -15.41 -5.82
CA TYR A 149 31.45 -14.33 -5.51
C TYR A 149 31.40 -13.99 -3.99
N PRO A 150 32.54 -13.81 -3.29
CA PRO A 150 32.63 -13.88 -1.81
C PRO A 150 31.65 -13.01 -0.99
N ASN A 151 31.26 -11.85 -1.50
CA ASN A 151 30.38 -10.88 -0.83
C ASN A 151 29.00 -10.71 -1.51
N ALA A 152 28.67 -11.53 -2.52
CA ALA A 152 27.43 -11.39 -3.29
C ALA A 152 26.18 -11.65 -2.44
N LYS A 153 26.22 -12.65 -1.54
CA LYS A 153 25.09 -12.98 -0.65
C LYS A 153 24.79 -11.86 0.32
N GLN A 154 25.83 -11.28 0.93
CA GLN A 154 25.73 -10.12 1.82
C GLN A 154 25.21 -8.90 1.06
N ALA A 155 25.65 -8.68 -0.19
CA ALA A 155 25.12 -7.61 -1.02
C ALA A 155 23.61 -7.72 -1.26
N VAL A 156 23.09 -8.92 -1.54
CA VAL A 156 21.63 -9.16 -1.65
C VAL A 156 20.92 -8.81 -0.35
N GLN A 157 21.46 -9.25 0.79
CA GLN A 157 20.88 -8.96 2.11
C GLN A 157 20.86 -7.46 2.40
N VAL A 158 21.96 -6.74 2.16
CA VAL A 158 22.05 -5.28 2.34
C VAL A 158 21.04 -4.57 1.44
N LEU A 159 21.06 -4.85 0.13
CA LEU A 159 20.20 -4.17 -0.84
C LEU A 159 18.71 -4.45 -0.60
N SER A 160 18.36 -5.67 -0.20
CA SER A 160 17.01 -6.03 0.20
C SER A 160 16.58 -5.30 1.48
N ARG A 161 17.42 -5.26 2.52
CA ARG A 161 17.13 -4.55 3.79
C ARG A 161 17.03 -3.04 3.60
N LEU A 162 17.74 -2.47 2.62
CA LEU A 162 17.72 -1.04 2.28
C LEU A 162 16.61 -0.66 1.29
N GLN A 163 15.73 -1.58 0.90
CA GLN A 163 14.67 -1.30 -0.08
C GLN A 163 13.73 -0.15 0.32
N GLN A 164 13.50 0.05 1.63
CA GLN A 164 12.65 1.14 2.13
C GLN A 164 13.40 2.44 2.38
N SER A 165 14.67 2.52 1.99
CA SER A 165 15.54 3.68 2.20
C SER A 165 15.83 4.42 0.88
N PRO A 166 16.17 5.72 0.93
CA PRO A 166 16.62 6.47 -0.25
C PRO A 166 18.07 6.09 -0.60
N LEU A 167 18.26 4.86 -1.10
CA LEU A 167 19.56 4.34 -1.49
C LEU A 167 20.12 5.12 -2.68
N LEU A 168 21.36 5.57 -2.54
CA LEU A 168 22.17 6.15 -3.59
C LEU A 168 23.41 5.31 -3.79
N VAL A 169 23.75 5.09 -5.05
CA VAL A 169 24.92 4.34 -5.48
C VAL A 169 25.72 5.24 -6.42
N THR A 170 27.01 5.38 -6.14
CA THR A 170 27.94 6.23 -6.88
C THR A 170 29.09 5.38 -7.43
N GLU A 171 29.34 5.47 -8.74
CA GLU A 171 30.46 4.78 -9.42
C GLU A 171 31.75 5.63 -9.46
N ASP A 172 31.68 6.90 -9.04
CA ASP A 172 32.77 7.88 -9.14
C ASP A 172 34.04 7.42 -8.40
N TYR A 173 35.20 7.80 -8.96
CA TYR A 173 36.53 7.51 -8.40
C TYR A 173 36.81 6.02 -8.09
N GLY A 174 36.13 5.09 -8.76
CA GLY A 174 36.28 3.66 -8.50
C GLY A 174 35.78 3.22 -7.11
N LEU A 175 34.97 4.04 -6.45
CA LEU A 175 34.43 3.77 -5.11
C LEU A 175 33.63 2.47 -5.08
N LEU A 176 32.67 2.33 -6.00
CA LEU A 176 31.83 1.13 -6.06
C LEU A 176 32.61 -0.10 -6.51
N ALA A 177 33.52 0.06 -7.48
CA ALA A 177 34.40 -1.03 -7.93
C ALA A 177 35.24 -1.56 -6.76
N SER A 178 35.87 -0.66 -5.99
CA SER A 178 36.66 -1.01 -4.81
C SER A 178 35.80 -1.67 -3.73
N LEU A 179 34.60 -1.17 -3.47
CA LEU A 179 33.68 -1.73 -2.47
C LEU A 179 33.26 -3.17 -2.79
N VAL A 180 33.07 -3.49 -4.07
CA VAL A 180 32.67 -4.83 -4.51
C VAL A 180 33.88 -5.76 -4.62
N ILE A 181 34.97 -5.30 -5.23
CA ILE A 181 36.09 -6.15 -5.64
C ILE A 181 37.08 -6.38 -4.49
N LEU A 182 37.49 -5.35 -3.75
CA LEU A 182 38.58 -5.50 -2.77
C LEU A 182 38.18 -6.45 -1.62
N PRO A 183 39.07 -7.38 -1.21
CA PRO A 183 38.77 -8.33 -0.13
C PRO A 183 38.62 -7.64 1.24
N GLN A 184 39.28 -6.50 1.46
CA GLN A 184 39.16 -5.72 2.70
C GLN A 184 37.71 -5.28 2.97
N ASN A 185 36.94 -5.05 1.89
CA ASN A 185 35.54 -4.65 1.97
C ASN A 185 34.57 -5.82 2.21
N ASP A 186 35.01 -7.08 2.25
CA ASP A 186 34.13 -8.20 2.62
C ASP A 186 33.61 -8.04 4.05
N ARG A 187 34.45 -7.49 4.95
CA ARG A 187 34.07 -7.13 6.31
C ARG A 187 33.02 -6.01 6.34
N TRP A 188 33.14 -5.01 5.46
CA TRP A 188 32.15 -3.94 5.33
C TRP A 188 30.75 -4.48 5.02
N TRP A 189 30.65 -5.43 4.08
CA TRP A 189 29.38 -6.06 3.74
C TRP A 189 28.81 -6.87 4.91
N ALA A 190 29.66 -7.64 5.59
CA ALA A 190 29.26 -8.43 6.77
C ALA A 190 28.80 -7.53 7.94
N GLU A 191 29.55 -6.47 8.26
CA GLU A 191 29.19 -5.53 9.33
C GLU A 191 27.88 -4.81 8.99
N LEU A 192 27.69 -4.36 7.74
CA LEU A 192 26.44 -3.69 7.37
C LEU A 192 25.25 -4.65 7.44
N VAL A 193 25.40 -5.92 7.08
CA VAL A 193 24.37 -6.94 7.32
C VAL A 193 24.03 -6.97 8.82
N GLU A 194 25.02 -7.14 9.70
CA GLU A 194 24.81 -7.20 11.16
C GLU A 194 24.13 -5.93 11.71
N LEU A 195 24.57 -4.74 11.28
CA LEU A 195 23.99 -3.47 11.70
C LEU A 195 22.53 -3.29 11.23
N LEU A 196 22.18 -3.87 10.08
CA LEU A 196 20.82 -3.90 9.56
C LEU A 196 19.99 -5.06 10.15
N GLU A 197 20.64 -6.03 10.81
CA GLU A 197 20.05 -7.21 11.46
C GLU A 197 19.47 -6.89 12.84
N TYR A 198 18.74 -5.79 12.96
CA TYR A 198 18.02 -5.56 14.19
C TYR A 198 16.67 -6.24 14.15
N THR A 199 16.41 -7.07 15.15
CA THR A 199 15.13 -7.70 15.41
C THR A 199 14.06 -6.61 15.58
N HIS A 200 13.27 -6.38 14.54
CA HIS A 200 11.90 -5.92 14.73
C HIS A 200 11.04 -7.17 14.87
N THR A 201 11.33 -7.96 15.92
CA THR A 201 10.50 -9.09 16.31
C THR A 201 9.13 -8.55 16.65
N TRP A 202 8.12 -9.26 16.18
CA TRP A 202 6.72 -8.96 16.32
C TRP A 202 6.45 -8.46 17.74
N SER A 203 5.89 -7.25 17.89
CA SER A 203 5.38 -6.91 19.20
C SER A 203 4.27 -7.93 19.50
N ILE A 204 4.37 -8.67 20.60
CA ILE A 204 3.35 -9.65 21.00
C ILE A 204 1.97 -8.99 20.99
N SER A 205 1.91 -7.68 21.31
CA SER A 205 0.74 -6.82 21.15
C SER A 205 0.18 -6.77 19.72
N SER A 206 1.00 -6.58 18.69
CA SER A 206 0.53 -6.53 17.29
C SER A 206 -0.10 -7.85 16.86
N VAL A 207 0.49 -8.98 17.27
CA VAL A 207 -0.03 -10.33 16.99
C VAL A 207 -1.36 -10.55 17.70
N ALA A 208 -1.41 -10.24 19.00
CA ALA A 208 -2.62 -10.35 19.80
C ALA A 208 -3.74 -9.47 19.20
N SER A 209 -3.45 -8.24 18.77
CA SER A 209 -4.42 -7.38 18.10
C SER A 209 -4.98 -8.01 16.83
N ILE A 210 -4.15 -8.61 15.97
CA ILE A 210 -4.63 -9.29 14.76
C ILE A 210 -5.54 -10.47 15.09
N ILE A 211 -5.16 -11.30 16.08
CA ILE A 211 -5.96 -12.43 16.52
C ILE A 211 -7.33 -11.94 17.01
N TRP A 212 -7.35 -10.92 17.87
CA TRP A 212 -8.59 -10.37 18.40
C TRP A 212 -9.48 -9.76 17.33
N VAL A 213 -8.91 -9.02 16.37
CA VAL A 213 -9.70 -8.45 15.27
C VAL A 213 -10.24 -9.55 14.34
N SER A 214 -9.46 -10.62 14.11
CA SER A 214 -9.92 -11.75 13.31
C SER A 214 -11.07 -12.51 14.00
N ILE A 215 -10.95 -12.78 15.30
CA ILE A 215 -12.01 -13.41 16.10
C ILE A 215 -13.25 -12.53 16.13
N ALA A 216 -13.09 -11.23 16.40
CA ALA A 216 -14.19 -10.28 16.40
C ALA A 216 -14.91 -10.26 15.06
N TYR A 217 -14.18 -10.19 13.95
CA TYR A 217 -14.79 -10.24 12.61
C TYR A 217 -15.60 -11.53 12.38
N VAL A 218 -15.03 -12.69 12.72
CA VAL A 218 -15.73 -13.98 12.56
C VAL A 218 -17.02 -14.02 13.36
N PHE A 219 -17.00 -13.61 14.63
CA PHE A 219 -18.19 -13.57 15.48
C PHE A 219 -19.22 -12.58 14.96
N THR A 220 -18.80 -11.38 14.56
CA THR A 220 -19.70 -10.36 14.00
C THR A 220 -20.36 -10.83 12.70
N VAL A 221 -19.63 -11.54 11.83
CA VAL A 221 -20.19 -12.12 10.60
C VAL A 221 -21.19 -13.24 10.93
N ILE A 222 -20.88 -14.14 11.86
CA ILE A 222 -21.80 -15.21 12.30
C ILE A 222 -23.10 -14.60 12.87
N ASP A 223 -22.96 -13.59 13.72
CA ASP A 223 -24.10 -12.85 14.28
C ASP A 223 -24.98 -12.25 13.19
N SER A 224 -24.38 -11.64 12.16
CA SER A 224 -25.15 -11.06 11.04
C SER A 224 -25.98 -12.07 10.22
N PHE A 225 -25.60 -13.35 10.22
CA PHE A 225 -26.36 -14.40 9.53
C PHE A 225 -27.41 -15.08 10.44
N THR A 226 -27.20 -15.06 11.75
CA THR A 226 -28.00 -15.78 12.74
C THR A 226 -29.03 -14.89 13.45
N GLY A 227 -28.82 -13.57 13.48
CA GLY A 227 -29.76 -12.61 14.05
C GLY A 227 -31.11 -12.53 13.32
N THR A 228 -32.15 -12.15 14.05
CA THR A 228 -33.47 -11.84 13.48
C THR A 228 -33.39 -10.55 12.67
N ILE A 229 -33.62 -10.63 11.36
CA ILE A 229 -33.58 -9.47 10.46
C ILE A 229 -34.90 -8.73 10.58
N VAL A 230 -34.86 -7.49 11.09
CA VAL A 230 -36.00 -6.57 11.16
C VAL A 230 -35.67 -5.31 10.35
N SER A 231 -36.64 -4.75 9.62
CA SER A 231 -36.45 -3.61 8.70
C SER A 231 -35.69 -2.43 9.31
N SER A 232 -35.94 -2.09 10.58
CA SER A 232 -35.28 -0.99 11.31
C SER A 232 -33.79 -1.24 11.61
N THR A 233 -33.34 -2.49 11.64
CA THR A 233 -31.91 -2.85 11.87
C THR A 233 -31.16 -3.20 10.59
N LEU A 234 -31.91 -3.48 9.50
CA LEU A 234 -31.38 -3.85 8.19
C LEU A 234 -30.49 -2.74 7.61
N ASN A 235 -30.98 -1.50 7.74
CA ASN A 235 -30.40 -0.32 7.12
C ASN A 235 -29.09 0.14 7.78
N ALA A 236 -28.99 -0.04 9.10
CA ALA A 236 -27.79 0.25 9.87
C ALA A 236 -26.75 -0.89 9.87
N ASN A 237 -27.03 -2.04 9.24
CA ASN A 237 -26.15 -3.21 9.26
C ASN A 237 -24.73 -2.87 8.75
N GLY A 238 -23.72 -3.04 9.60
CA GLY A 238 -22.33 -2.73 9.30
C GLY A 238 -21.56 -3.77 8.48
N GLN A 239 -22.19 -4.85 8.00
CA GLN A 239 -21.50 -5.88 7.22
C GLN A 239 -20.75 -5.34 5.99
N GLY A 240 -21.33 -4.34 5.32
CA GLY A 240 -20.65 -3.62 4.24
C GLY A 240 -19.37 -2.93 4.71
N VAL A 241 -19.41 -2.26 5.87
CA VAL A 241 -18.24 -1.61 6.50
C VAL A 241 -17.17 -2.64 6.81
N GLY A 242 -17.54 -3.76 7.45
CA GLY A 242 -16.60 -4.82 7.77
C GLY A 242 -15.90 -5.38 6.54
N SER A 243 -16.65 -5.59 5.45
CA SER A 243 -16.10 -6.05 4.18
C SER A 243 -15.17 -5.00 3.56
N ALA A 244 -15.56 -3.71 3.58
CA ALA A 244 -14.77 -2.62 3.00
C ALA A 244 -13.41 -2.42 3.68
N TYR A 245 -13.28 -2.73 4.98
CA TYR A 245 -12.02 -2.63 5.73
C TYR A 245 -11.21 -3.93 5.79
N LEU A 246 -11.76 -5.05 5.29
CA LEU A 246 -11.12 -6.37 5.42
C LEU A 246 -9.72 -6.43 4.79
N TRP A 247 -9.43 -5.61 3.77
CA TRP A 247 -8.11 -5.51 3.13
C TRP A 247 -6.99 -5.18 4.11
N LEU A 248 -7.31 -4.55 5.25
CA LEU A 248 -6.33 -4.13 6.24
C LEU A 248 -5.65 -5.33 6.90
N LEU A 249 -6.39 -6.43 7.14
CA LEU A 249 -5.83 -7.67 7.70
C LEU A 249 -4.66 -8.23 6.89
N PRO A 250 -4.83 -8.59 5.59
CA PRO A 250 -3.74 -9.15 4.79
C PRO A 250 -2.58 -8.15 4.62
N VAL A 251 -2.85 -6.84 4.56
CA VAL A 251 -1.80 -5.81 4.47
C VAL A 251 -0.98 -5.71 5.76
N VAL A 252 -1.64 -5.64 6.93
CA VAL A 252 -0.95 -5.57 8.23
C VAL A 252 -0.18 -6.86 8.48
N ILE A 253 -0.79 -8.03 8.24
CA ILE A 253 -0.12 -9.34 8.36
C ILE A 253 1.14 -9.36 7.50
N GLY A 254 1.04 -9.01 6.23
CA GLY A 254 2.19 -9.04 5.33
C GLY A 254 3.31 -8.07 5.73
N TRP A 255 2.98 -6.87 6.22
CA TRP A 255 4.00 -5.95 6.73
C TRP A 255 4.68 -6.45 8.01
N LEU A 256 3.93 -7.08 8.92
CA LEU A 256 4.51 -7.67 10.13
C LEU A 256 5.42 -8.86 9.82
N GLN A 257 5.02 -9.70 8.87
CA GLN A 257 5.86 -10.81 8.41
C GLN A 257 7.15 -10.30 7.76
N LEU A 258 7.07 -9.22 6.97
CA LEU A 258 8.25 -8.63 6.29
C LEU A 258 9.20 -7.92 7.26
N GLY A 259 8.68 -7.27 8.29
CA GLY A 259 9.47 -6.46 9.22
C GLY A 259 10.31 -5.38 8.51
N PRO A 260 9.71 -4.51 7.66
CA PRO A 260 10.46 -3.58 6.82
C PRO A 260 11.31 -2.63 7.65
N LYS A 261 12.59 -2.48 7.29
CA LYS A 261 13.50 -1.53 7.93
C LYS A 261 13.14 -0.12 7.48
N CYS A 262 12.44 0.63 8.32
CA CYS A 262 11.93 1.96 7.98
C CYS A 262 12.42 3.07 8.91
N ASN A 263 13.16 2.79 9.99
CA ASN A 263 13.71 3.84 10.86
C ASN A 263 14.88 4.56 10.16
N SER A 264 14.63 5.77 9.64
CA SER A 264 15.59 6.52 8.82
C SER A 264 16.88 6.87 9.57
N VAL A 265 16.79 7.25 10.85
CA VAL A 265 17.93 7.61 11.70
C VAL A 265 18.82 6.40 11.93
N ARG A 266 18.22 5.26 12.28
CA ARG A 266 18.96 4.02 12.53
C ARG A 266 19.62 3.49 11.25
N LEU A 267 18.90 3.52 10.13
CA LEU A 267 19.43 3.11 8.83
C LEU A 267 20.62 3.97 8.41
N ARG A 268 20.50 5.30 8.54
CA ARG A 268 21.60 6.21 8.22
C ARG A 268 22.79 6.01 9.15
N GLY A 269 22.55 5.82 10.45
CA GLY A 269 23.61 5.48 11.41
C GLY A 269 24.35 4.19 11.04
N ALA A 270 23.62 3.14 10.65
CA ALA A 270 24.20 1.87 10.22
C ALA A 270 25.06 2.01 8.96
N VAL A 271 24.55 2.67 7.92
CA VAL A 271 25.29 2.89 6.67
C VAL A 271 26.51 3.79 6.89
N ASN A 272 26.38 4.87 7.67
CA ASN A 272 27.50 5.76 7.97
C ASN A 272 28.60 5.06 8.78
N ARG A 273 28.21 4.20 9.73
CA ARG A 273 29.17 3.42 10.52
C ARG A 273 29.95 2.44 9.65
N ALA A 274 29.26 1.65 8.83
CA ALA A 274 29.93 0.75 7.89
C ALA A 274 30.85 1.55 6.95
N ASN A 275 30.40 2.69 6.42
CA ASN A 275 31.17 3.56 5.54
C ASN A 275 32.46 4.16 6.16
N ALA A 276 32.65 4.08 7.47
CA ALA A 276 33.91 4.45 8.13
C ALA A 276 34.99 3.35 7.97
N GLU A 277 34.58 2.09 7.78
CA GLU A 277 35.49 0.96 7.54
C GLU A 277 35.67 0.63 6.05
N ALA A 278 35.15 1.46 5.13
CA ALA A 278 35.25 1.20 3.69
C ALA A 278 36.64 1.52 3.13
N TYR A 279 37.17 0.63 2.28
CA TYR A 279 38.48 0.76 1.63
C TYR A 279 38.35 1.12 0.13
N LEU A 280 39.29 1.93 -0.34
CA LEU A 280 39.52 2.29 -1.74
C LEU A 280 40.89 1.79 -2.20
N ALA A 281 40.99 1.34 -3.45
CA ALA A 281 42.27 0.98 -4.04
C ALA A 281 43.11 2.24 -4.30
N SER A 282 44.41 2.19 -4.01
CA SER A 282 45.35 3.28 -4.32
C SER A 282 46.18 2.99 -5.57
N ASP A 283 46.83 4.02 -6.11
CA ASP A 283 47.75 3.88 -7.24
C ASP A 283 48.97 2.99 -6.92
N GLN A 284 49.30 2.85 -5.63
CA GLN A 284 50.40 2.00 -5.16
C GLN A 284 50.01 0.53 -4.99
N GLY A 285 48.77 0.15 -5.35
CA GLY A 285 48.27 -1.23 -5.21
C GLY A 285 47.91 -1.63 -3.78
N ARG A 286 47.90 -0.68 -2.84
CA ARG A 286 47.46 -0.90 -1.45
C ARG A 286 46.02 -0.40 -1.28
N ALA A 287 45.24 -1.10 -0.47
CA ALA A 287 43.94 -0.62 -0.01
C ALA A 287 44.12 0.45 1.08
N VAL A 288 43.47 1.59 0.94
CA VAL A 288 43.49 2.73 1.88
C VAL A 288 42.05 3.01 2.32
N LEU A 289 41.84 3.58 3.50
CA LEU A 289 40.49 3.97 3.92
C LEU A 289 39.91 5.02 2.97
N ALA A 290 38.67 4.82 2.52
CA ALA A 290 38.01 5.72 1.59
C ALA A 290 37.79 7.12 2.21
N GLU A 291 37.62 7.16 3.54
CA GLU A 291 37.53 8.38 4.34
C GLU A 291 38.70 9.34 4.18
N ASP A 292 39.91 8.82 4.07
CA ASP A 292 41.13 9.62 4.00
C ASP A 292 41.29 10.30 2.63
N ILE A 293 40.57 9.81 1.62
CA ILE A 293 40.73 10.21 0.21
C ILE A 293 39.57 11.09 -0.24
N THR A 294 38.34 10.72 0.09
CA THR A 294 37.14 11.43 -0.37
C THR A 294 36.05 11.44 0.69
N PRO A 295 35.25 12.52 0.79
CA PRO A 295 34.04 12.51 1.62
C PRO A 295 32.92 11.64 1.03
N ASP A 296 32.99 11.30 -0.26
CA ASP A 296 31.96 10.50 -0.93
C ASP A 296 32.06 9.02 -0.56
N ARG A 297 30.94 8.30 -0.68
CA ARG A 297 30.84 6.88 -0.37
C ARG A 297 30.08 6.16 -1.48
N ALA A 298 30.51 4.95 -1.81
CA ALA A 298 29.91 4.12 -2.85
C ALA A 298 28.41 3.91 -2.63
N LEU A 299 28.00 3.58 -1.39
CA LEU A 299 26.60 3.48 -0.97
C LEU A 299 26.30 4.55 0.08
N SER A 300 25.23 5.33 -0.12
CA SER A 300 24.80 6.34 0.85
C SER A 300 23.28 6.47 0.93
N LEU A 301 22.79 6.97 2.07
CA LEU A 301 21.39 7.30 2.31
C LEU A 301 21.20 8.81 2.42
N ALA A 302 21.64 9.54 1.38
CA ALA A 302 21.59 11.00 1.38
C ALA A 302 20.20 11.50 0.96
N PRO A 303 19.69 12.58 1.58
CA PRO A 303 18.49 13.25 1.08
C PRO A 303 18.82 13.90 -0.26
N ARG A 304 18.26 13.38 -1.36
CA ARG A 304 18.28 14.12 -2.63
C ARG A 304 17.52 15.43 -2.43
N MET A 305 18.07 16.58 -2.78
CA MET A 305 17.30 17.83 -2.72
C MET A 305 16.37 17.92 -3.94
N GLY A 306 15.10 18.30 -3.72
CA GLY A 306 14.18 18.62 -4.80
C GLY A 306 12.75 18.11 -4.62
N SER A 307 11.80 18.88 -5.14
CA SER A 307 10.36 18.59 -5.06
C SER A 307 9.94 17.35 -5.86
N VAL A 308 10.70 16.95 -6.89
CA VAL A 308 10.41 15.82 -7.79
C VAL A 308 10.51 14.47 -7.09
N ARG A 309 11.45 14.29 -6.16
CA ARG A 309 11.75 13.01 -5.51
C ARG A 309 11.36 12.96 -4.03
N ARG A 310 10.49 13.87 -3.57
CA ARG A 310 10.15 14.03 -2.13
C ARG A 310 9.74 12.72 -1.46
N ASP A 311 8.93 11.90 -2.13
CA ASP A 311 8.42 10.65 -1.55
C ASP A 311 9.46 9.53 -1.54
N GLU A 312 10.46 9.59 -2.42
CA GLU A 312 11.57 8.63 -2.42
C GLU A 312 12.36 8.70 -1.11
N MET A 313 12.36 9.86 -0.46
CA MET A 313 13.06 10.11 0.82
C MET A 313 12.28 9.61 2.05
N CYS A 314 11.00 9.32 1.90
CA CYS A 314 10.13 8.97 3.02
C CYS A 314 10.24 7.47 3.30
N SER A 315 10.80 7.06 4.43
CA SER A 315 10.99 5.63 4.76
C SER A 315 9.75 4.77 5.04
N PRO A 316 8.51 5.28 5.26
CA PRO A 316 7.34 4.41 5.42
C PRO A 316 7.16 3.46 4.23
N PRO A 317 6.80 2.17 4.47
CA PRO A 317 6.74 1.17 3.41
C PRO A 317 5.71 1.45 2.31
N ILE A 318 4.61 2.13 2.63
CA ILE A 318 3.64 2.56 1.61
C ILE A 318 4.26 3.49 0.57
N MET A 319 5.32 4.22 0.89
CA MET A 319 6.00 5.11 -0.05
C MET A 319 6.86 4.35 -1.08
N ASN A 320 6.96 3.02 -0.98
CA ASN A 320 7.72 2.18 -1.91
C ASN A 320 7.26 2.34 -3.37
N TYR A 321 5.99 2.74 -3.61
CA TYR A 321 5.52 3.08 -4.97
C TYR A 321 6.38 4.13 -5.67
N SER A 322 7.06 5.00 -4.90
CA SER A 322 7.91 6.06 -5.44
C SER A 322 9.37 5.63 -5.62
N ARG A 323 9.87 4.71 -4.77
CA ARG A 323 11.29 4.30 -4.70
C ARG A 323 11.68 3.17 -5.62
N TRP A 324 10.76 2.22 -5.84
CA TRP A 324 11.10 0.93 -6.42
C TRP A 324 11.89 1.01 -7.74
N LEU A 325 11.63 2.01 -8.59
CA LEU A 325 12.37 2.24 -9.82
C LEU A 325 13.82 2.67 -9.57
N ALA A 326 14.01 3.69 -8.73
CA ALA A 326 15.34 4.18 -8.37
C ALA A 326 16.14 3.11 -7.62
N TRP A 327 15.52 2.40 -6.69
CA TRP A 327 16.12 1.28 -5.98
C TRP A 327 16.52 0.16 -6.95
N THR A 328 15.64 -0.25 -7.87
CA THR A 328 15.96 -1.32 -8.84
C THR A 328 17.13 -0.90 -9.73
N HIS A 329 17.20 0.38 -10.13
CA HIS A 329 18.34 0.90 -10.87
C HIS A 329 19.65 0.80 -10.07
N SER A 330 19.65 1.23 -8.81
CA SER A 330 20.80 1.10 -7.90
C SER A 330 21.23 -0.37 -7.72
N VAL A 331 20.29 -1.30 -7.62
CA VAL A 331 20.59 -2.74 -7.53
C VAL A 331 21.27 -3.24 -8.80
N GLU A 332 20.80 -2.86 -9.99
CA GLU A 332 21.43 -3.25 -11.25
C GLU A 332 22.83 -2.65 -11.41
N THR A 333 23.07 -1.42 -10.93
CA THR A 333 24.40 -0.80 -10.90
C THR A 333 25.38 -1.65 -10.08
N VAL A 334 24.99 -2.06 -8.88
CA VAL A 334 25.81 -2.95 -8.03
C VAL A 334 25.98 -4.32 -8.67
N TYR A 335 24.88 -4.92 -9.16
CA TYR A 335 24.89 -6.24 -9.81
C TYR A 335 25.83 -6.28 -11.02
N ALA A 336 25.88 -5.24 -11.85
CA ALA A 336 26.73 -5.22 -13.04
C ALA A 336 28.22 -5.41 -12.72
N ILE A 337 28.69 -4.90 -11.58
CA ILE A 337 30.07 -5.09 -11.13
C ILE A 337 30.27 -6.52 -10.63
N PHE A 338 29.32 -7.06 -9.85
CA PHE A 338 29.35 -8.47 -9.43
C PHE A 338 29.34 -9.43 -10.62
N GLU A 339 28.52 -9.17 -11.64
CA GLU A 339 28.43 -9.96 -12.87
C GLU A 339 29.75 -9.99 -13.62
N THR A 340 30.36 -8.82 -13.81
CA THR A 340 31.67 -8.68 -14.45
C THR A 340 32.76 -9.37 -13.65
N ALA A 341 32.81 -9.12 -12.34
CA ALA A 341 33.81 -9.69 -11.45
C ALA A 341 33.70 -11.22 -11.36
N THR A 342 32.48 -11.75 -11.35
CA THR A 342 32.21 -13.18 -11.39
C THR A 342 32.66 -13.78 -12.73
N ALA A 343 32.32 -13.15 -13.86
CA ALA A 343 32.71 -13.63 -15.18
C ALA A 343 34.24 -13.71 -15.33
N ARG A 344 34.97 -12.68 -14.90
CA ARG A 344 36.46 -12.67 -14.93
C ARG A 344 37.06 -13.70 -13.97
N SER A 345 36.47 -13.87 -12.79
CA SER A 345 36.90 -14.91 -11.86
C SER A 345 36.71 -16.33 -12.40
N ALA A 346 35.63 -16.57 -13.15
CA ALA A 346 35.36 -17.85 -13.81
C ALA A 346 36.37 -18.12 -14.95
N LEU A 347 36.93 -17.07 -15.54
CA LEU A 347 38.05 -17.14 -16.50
C LEU A 347 39.42 -17.22 -15.83
N HIS A 348 39.48 -17.31 -14.50
CA HIS A 348 40.71 -17.31 -13.72
C HIS A 348 41.61 -16.08 -13.99
N GLN A 349 40.99 -14.90 -14.07
CA GLN A 349 41.71 -13.64 -14.26
C GLN A 349 41.81 -12.90 -12.91
N SER A 350 43.03 -12.60 -12.48
CA SER A 350 43.29 -11.74 -11.32
C SER A 350 43.05 -10.27 -11.67
N VAL A 351 42.78 -9.43 -10.66
CA VAL A 351 42.67 -7.98 -10.83
C VAL A 351 43.99 -7.38 -11.28
N ASP A 352 45.10 -7.69 -10.60
CA ASP A 352 46.44 -7.42 -11.11
C ASP A 352 46.83 -8.48 -12.16
N PRO A 353 47.02 -8.11 -13.44
CA PRO A 353 47.40 -9.05 -14.49
C PRO A 353 48.75 -9.74 -14.25
N ASN A 354 49.61 -9.17 -13.40
CA ASN A 354 50.92 -9.73 -13.07
C ASN A 354 50.84 -10.82 -11.98
N VAL A 355 49.69 -10.95 -11.31
CA VAL A 355 49.49 -11.92 -10.24
C VAL A 355 48.81 -13.17 -10.81
N PRO A 356 49.47 -14.34 -10.80
CA PRO A 356 48.86 -15.57 -11.31
C PRO A 356 47.64 -15.96 -10.46
N TRP A 357 46.60 -16.46 -11.12
CA TRP A 357 45.38 -16.87 -10.43
C TRP A 357 45.65 -17.97 -9.42
N THR A 358 45.35 -17.67 -8.16
CA THR A 358 45.57 -18.60 -7.05
C THR A 358 44.23 -19.16 -6.57
N LYS A 359 44.12 -20.48 -6.43
CA LYS A 359 42.94 -21.11 -5.80
C LYS A 359 43.15 -21.20 -4.30
N ASN A 360 42.14 -20.88 -3.49
CA ASN A 360 42.21 -21.16 -2.06
C ASN A 360 42.25 -22.68 -1.84
N ALA A 361 43.33 -23.17 -1.22
CA ALA A 361 43.52 -24.59 -0.90
C ALA A 361 43.01 -24.97 0.50
N GLU A 362 42.55 -24.00 1.31
CA GLU A 362 42.17 -24.25 2.70
C GLU A 362 40.70 -24.66 2.85
N ARG A 363 40.54 -25.93 3.29
CA ARG A 363 39.35 -26.60 3.85
C ARG A 363 38.11 -26.66 2.97
N GLY A 364 37.96 -27.78 2.25
CA GLY A 364 36.75 -28.66 2.25
C GLY A 364 35.36 -28.10 1.88
N THR A 365 35.21 -26.80 1.69
CA THR A 365 33.98 -26.09 1.35
C THR A 365 34.24 -25.32 0.06
N SER A 366 33.30 -25.44 -0.89
CA SER A 366 33.26 -24.85 -2.23
C SER A 366 34.31 -23.77 -2.50
N ALA A 367 35.24 -24.04 -3.44
CA ALA A 367 36.36 -23.20 -3.86
C ALA A 367 36.03 -21.69 -3.83
N THR A 368 36.44 -21.00 -2.77
CA THR A 368 36.30 -19.55 -2.64
C THR A 368 37.42 -18.86 -3.43
N ILE A 369 37.11 -17.71 -4.03
CA ILE A 369 38.08 -16.88 -4.74
C ILE A 369 39.13 -16.40 -3.74
N SER A 370 40.42 -16.63 -4.03
CA SER A 370 41.51 -16.15 -3.16
C SER A 370 41.49 -14.62 -3.06
N PRO A 371 41.65 -14.03 -1.85
CA PRO A 371 41.77 -12.59 -1.66
C PRO A 371 42.83 -11.94 -2.55
N VAL A 372 43.96 -12.63 -2.77
CA VAL A 372 45.09 -12.15 -3.57
C VAL A 372 44.69 -11.87 -5.03
N ASN A 373 43.73 -12.62 -5.58
CA ASN A 373 43.26 -12.41 -6.96
C ASN A 373 42.40 -11.15 -7.10
N ARG A 374 41.99 -10.53 -5.99
CA ARG A 374 41.06 -9.40 -5.92
C ARG A 374 41.76 -8.09 -5.55
N GLU A 375 43.09 -8.11 -5.45
CA GLU A 375 43.91 -6.94 -5.12
C GLU A 375 44.55 -6.35 -6.38
N GLY A 376 44.77 -5.04 -6.37
CA GLY A 376 45.38 -4.30 -7.47
C GLY A 376 45.34 -2.80 -7.26
N THR A 377 45.91 -2.06 -8.19
CA THR A 377 45.85 -0.59 -8.22
C THR A 377 44.43 -0.09 -8.50
N LEU A 378 44.17 1.19 -8.22
CA LEU A 378 42.87 1.81 -8.52
C LEU A 378 42.43 1.62 -9.97
N GLN A 379 43.37 1.80 -10.91
CA GLN A 379 43.13 1.59 -12.33
C GLN A 379 42.78 0.12 -12.62
N GLN A 380 43.56 -0.83 -12.09
CA GLN A 380 43.31 -2.26 -12.28
C GLN A 380 41.95 -2.71 -11.73
N VAL A 381 41.58 -2.25 -10.53
CA VAL A 381 40.28 -2.54 -9.91
C VAL A 381 39.13 -1.96 -10.73
N THR A 382 39.28 -0.72 -11.20
CA THR A 382 38.26 -0.06 -12.03
C THR A 382 38.12 -0.77 -13.38
N ASP A 383 39.23 -1.10 -14.02
CA ASP A 383 39.25 -1.86 -15.28
C ASP A 383 38.68 -3.26 -15.11
N TYR A 384 38.84 -3.88 -13.94
CA TYR A 384 38.23 -5.16 -13.58
C TYR A 384 36.70 -5.08 -13.49
N ALA A 385 36.16 -3.93 -13.08
CA ALA A 385 34.72 -3.68 -12.97
C ALA A 385 34.04 -3.29 -14.31
N VAL A 386 34.80 -2.98 -15.35
CA VAL A 386 34.25 -2.55 -16.65
C VAL A 386 33.43 -3.69 -17.30
N PRO A 387 32.15 -3.46 -17.63
CA PRO A 387 31.29 -4.46 -18.25
C PRO A 387 31.86 -5.01 -19.55
N LEU A 388 31.66 -6.30 -19.79
CA LEU A 388 32.01 -6.93 -21.05
C LEU A 388 31.12 -6.38 -22.20
N PRO A 389 31.64 -6.23 -23.43
CA PRO A 389 30.99 -5.53 -24.56
C PRO A 389 29.59 -6.04 -24.94
N THR A 390 29.21 -7.25 -24.53
CA THR A 390 27.93 -7.89 -24.84
C THR A 390 26.76 -7.42 -23.95
N SER A 391 27.01 -6.56 -22.96
CA SER A 391 26.02 -6.17 -21.95
C SER A 391 25.23 -4.93 -22.38
N ALA A 392 24.22 -5.09 -23.25
CA ALA A 392 23.30 -4.00 -23.57
C ALA A 392 22.49 -3.59 -22.33
N ARG A 393 22.76 -2.39 -21.78
CA ARG A 393 22.03 -1.86 -20.62
C ARG A 393 20.69 -1.26 -21.05
N SER A 394 19.59 -1.91 -20.68
CA SER A 394 18.25 -1.30 -20.76
C SER A 394 18.12 -0.19 -19.71
N HIS A 395 17.47 0.92 -20.08
CA HIS A 395 17.14 2.00 -19.14
C HIS A 395 16.25 1.49 -17.98
N TRP A 396 15.35 0.55 -18.29
CA TRP A 396 14.52 -0.13 -17.30
C TRP A 396 15.21 -1.41 -16.88
N ALA A 397 15.40 -1.58 -15.58
CA ALA A 397 15.95 -2.81 -15.04
C ALA A 397 15.08 -4.03 -15.42
N PRO A 398 15.67 -5.23 -15.57
CA PRO A 398 14.95 -6.43 -15.98
C PRO A 398 13.74 -6.73 -15.08
N GLY A 399 12.63 -7.13 -15.69
CA GLY A 399 11.44 -7.59 -14.96
C GLY A 399 10.68 -6.51 -14.17
N VAL A 400 11.03 -5.22 -14.31
CA VAL A 400 10.31 -4.08 -13.69
C VAL A 400 8.82 -4.09 -14.04
N PHE A 401 8.48 -4.21 -15.33
CA PHE A 401 7.08 -4.20 -15.76
C PHE A 401 6.31 -5.44 -15.31
N SER A 402 6.92 -6.62 -15.34
CA SER A 402 6.29 -7.85 -14.84
C SER A 402 5.91 -7.73 -13.36
N ARG A 403 6.84 -7.25 -12.52
CA ARG A 403 6.58 -6.99 -11.10
C ARG A 403 5.47 -5.96 -10.90
N PHE A 404 5.51 -4.87 -11.67
CA PHE A 404 4.45 -3.85 -11.66
C PHE A 404 3.08 -4.46 -11.98
N PHE A 405 2.95 -5.25 -13.06
CA PHE A 405 1.67 -5.85 -13.44
C PHE A 405 1.15 -6.85 -12.39
N VAL A 406 2.02 -7.72 -11.87
CA VAL A 406 1.62 -8.69 -10.83
C VAL A 406 1.21 -7.97 -9.55
N ALA A 407 1.99 -6.98 -9.09
CA ALA A 407 1.64 -6.19 -7.90
C ALA A 407 0.31 -5.44 -8.09
N SER A 408 0.06 -4.92 -9.30
CA SER A 408 -1.19 -4.21 -9.63
C SER A 408 -2.39 -5.15 -9.60
N LEU A 409 -2.28 -6.35 -10.22
CA LEU A 409 -3.34 -7.34 -10.24
C LEU A 409 -3.71 -7.79 -8.82
N MET A 410 -2.71 -8.08 -7.99
CA MET A 410 -2.92 -8.48 -6.60
C MET A 410 -3.56 -7.37 -5.77
N ALA A 411 -3.11 -6.13 -5.95
CA ALA A 411 -3.64 -4.97 -5.23
C ALA A 411 -5.08 -4.65 -5.63
N LEU A 412 -5.38 -4.62 -6.92
CA LEU A 412 -6.73 -4.38 -7.44
C LEU A 412 -7.67 -5.53 -7.05
N GLY A 413 -7.21 -6.78 -7.16
CA GLY A 413 -7.97 -7.96 -6.73
C GLY A 413 -8.35 -7.87 -5.26
N LEU A 414 -7.39 -7.55 -4.38
CA LEU A 414 -7.68 -7.36 -2.96
C LEU A 414 -8.68 -6.21 -2.75
N THR A 415 -8.42 -5.00 -3.25
CA THR A 415 -9.29 -3.84 -3.02
C THR A 415 -10.71 -4.04 -3.55
N TRP A 416 -10.85 -4.54 -4.78
CA TRP A 416 -12.17 -4.71 -5.40
C TRP A 416 -12.89 -5.96 -4.88
N SER A 417 -12.20 -6.97 -4.36
CA SER A 417 -12.88 -8.05 -3.63
C SER A 417 -13.48 -7.55 -2.31
N THR A 418 -12.77 -6.72 -1.55
CA THR A 418 -13.24 -6.24 -0.23
C THR A 418 -14.27 -5.12 -0.39
N THR A 419 -13.97 -4.13 -1.22
CA THR A 419 -14.88 -3.01 -1.51
C THR A 419 -16.06 -3.46 -2.36
N GLY A 420 -15.83 -4.33 -3.35
CA GLY A 420 -16.90 -4.92 -4.16
C GLY A 420 -17.83 -5.79 -3.33
N ALA A 421 -17.31 -6.54 -2.34
CA ALA A 421 -18.16 -7.25 -1.38
C ALA A 421 -19.04 -6.29 -0.59
N ALA A 422 -18.50 -5.16 -0.12
CA ALA A 422 -19.28 -4.12 0.54
C ALA A 422 -20.38 -3.55 -0.37
N VAL A 423 -20.06 -3.30 -1.65
CA VAL A 423 -21.03 -2.87 -2.66
C VAL A 423 -22.11 -3.93 -2.86
N ILE A 424 -21.75 -5.20 -3.05
CA ILE A 424 -22.69 -6.32 -3.26
C ILE A 424 -23.63 -6.47 -2.06
N VAL A 425 -23.09 -6.51 -0.84
CA VAL A 425 -23.87 -6.65 0.39
C VAL A 425 -24.98 -5.61 0.44
N VAL A 426 -24.66 -4.35 0.15
CA VAL A 426 -25.63 -3.27 0.24
C VAL A 426 -26.51 -3.15 -1.01
N TRP A 427 -25.98 -3.45 -2.19
CA TRP A 427 -26.74 -3.42 -3.45
C TRP A 427 -27.88 -4.44 -3.45
N PHE A 428 -27.66 -5.62 -2.88
CA PHE A 428 -28.65 -6.68 -2.78
C PHE A 428 -29.50 -6.61 -1.51
N THR A 429 -29.28 -5.59 -0.66
CA THR A 429 -30.18 -5.27 0.43
C THR A 429 -31.37 -4.50 -0.15
N PRO A 430 -32.63 -4.93 0.06
CA PRO A 430 -33.80 -4.22 -0.44
C PRO A 430 -33.86 -2.76 0.05
N THR A 431 -34.19 -1.77 -0.79
CA THR A 431 -34.49 -1.86 -2.24
C THR A 431 -33.26 -2.15 -3.10
N ARG A 432 -33.31 -3.22 -3.90
CA ARG A 432 -32.17 -3.67 -4.70
C ARG A 432 -31.76 -2.63 -5.75
N GLY A 433 -30.49 -2.27 -5.76
CA GLY A 433 -29.94 -1.32 -6.72
C GLY A 433 -28.81 -0.48 -6.15
N LEU A 434 -28.37 0.49 -6.95
CA LEU A 434 -27.44 1.51 -6.49
C LEU A 434 -28.17 2.52 -5.59
N GLY A 435 -27.95 2.41 -4.28
CA GLY A 435 -28.35 3.39 -3.27
C GLY A 435 -27.19 4.27 -2.80
N CYS A 436 -27.45 5.16 -1.84
CA CYS A 436 -26.45 6.05 -1.25
C CYS A 436 -25.27 5.28 -0.64
N ARG A 437 -25.56 4.19 0.08
CA ARG A 437 -24.57 3.37 0.79
C ARG A 437 -23.65 2.62 -0.18
N SER A 438 -24.22 1.84 -1.11
CA SER A 438 -23.46 1.14 -2.15
C SER A 438 -22.69 2.11 -3.04
N GLY A 439 -23.27 3.27 -3.35
CA GLY A 439 -22.60 4.36 -4.07
C GLY A 439 -21.39 4.93 -3.31
N ALA A 440 -21.49 5.07 -1.99
CA ALA A 440 -20.38 5.54 -1.17
C ALA A 440 -19.18 4.57 -1.19
N TYR A 441 -19.42 3.26 -1.11
CA TYR A 441 -18.36 2.26 -1.23
C TYR A 441 -17.78 2.19 -2.65
N LEU A 442 -18.64 2.28 -3.68
CA LEU A 442 -18.19 2.31 -5.07
C LEU A 442 -17.28 3.51 -5.34
N LEU A 443 -17.66 4.69 -4.83
CA LEU A 443 -16.88 5.92 -4.92
C LEU A 443 -15.53 5.76 -4.21
N TYR A 444 -15.52 5.15 -3.02
CA TYR A 444 -14.31 4.87 -2.26
C TYR A 444 -13.33 3.97 -3.03
N GLY A 445 -13.81 2.86 -3.61
CA GLY A 445 -13.00 1.94 -4.42
C GLY A 445 -12.48 2.57 -5.72
N ALA A 446 -13.32 3.34 -6.39
CA ALA A 446 -12.95 4.07 -7.61
C ALA A 446 -11.86 5.11 -7.34
N PHE A 447 -12.02 5.94 -6.30
CA PHE A 447 -10.99 6.89 -5.92
C PHE A 447 -9.72 6.21 -5.42
N SER A 448 -9.81 5.11 -4.67
CA SER A 448 -8.61 4.34 -4.29
C SER A 448 -7.80 3.92 -5.52
N THR A 449 -8.47 3.42 -6.55
CA THR A 449 -7.84 3.03 -7.81
C THR A 449 -7.23 4.23 -8.52
N LEU A 450 -7.97 5.34 -8.64
CA LEU A 450 -7.47 6.57 -9.26
C LEU A 450 -6.24 7.13 -8.54
N ILE A 451 -6.27 7.19 -7.20
CA ILE A 451 -5.14 7.63 -6.38
C ILE A 451 -3.91 6.77 -6.67
N TRP A 452 -4.07 5.45 -6.71
CA TRP A 452 -2.98 4.54 -7.05
C TRP A 452 -2.41 4.82 -8.44
N ILE A 453 -3.26 4.99 -9.47
CA ILE A 453 -2.82 5.36 -10.83
C ILE A 453 -2.01 6.66 -10.81
N LEU A 454 -2.54 7.72 -10.19
CA LEU A 454 -1.88 9.03 -10.13
C LEU A 454 -0.51 8.94 -9.47
N LEU A 455 -0.40 8.22 -8.35
CA LEU A 455 0.84 8.10 -7.58
C LEU A 455 1.87 7.22 -8.28
N VAL A 456 1.47 6.09 -8.87
CA VAL A 456 2.40 5.25 -9.63
C VAL A 456 2.86 5.94 -10.91
N LEU A 457 1.95 6.59 -11.65
CA LEU A 457 2.31 7.38 -12.83
C LEU A 457 3.27 8.52 -12.46
N SER A 458 3.08 9.15 -11.30
CA SER A 458 4.03 10.15 -10.81
C SER A 458 5.44 9.59 -10.59
N SER A 459 5.57 8.34 -10.12
CA SER A 459 6.87 7.68 -9.95
C SER A 459 7.55 7.40 -11.29
N PHE A 460 6.80 6.88 -12.28
CA PHE A 460 7.33 6.67 -13.63
C PHE A 460 7.83 7.97 -14.26
N LEU A 461 7.06 9.06 -14.13
CA LEU A 461 7.44 10.37 -14.65
C LEU A 461 8.62 10.98 -13.89
N ALA A 462 8.69 10.82 -12.57
CA ALA A 462 9.82 11.27 -11.77
C ALA A 462 11.10 10.53 -12.17
N HIS A 463 11.03 9.20 -12.36
CA HIS A 463 12.14 8.39 -12.83
C HIS A 463 12.58 8.78 -14.25
N TYR A 464 11.62 8.95 -15.17
CA TYR A 464 11.89 9.43 -16.53
C TYR A 464 12.53 10.82 -16.54
N SER A 465 12.08 11.74 -15.68
CA SER A 465 12.62 13.10 -15.62
C SER A 465 14.07 13.16 -15.16
N ALA A 466 14.53 12.11 -14.47
CA ALA A 466 15.89 12.01 -13.96
C ALA A 466 16.92 11.49 -14.97
N GLN A 467 16.58 11.47 -16.26
CA GLN A 467 17.50 11.20 -17.36
C GLN A 467 18.77 12.06 -17.29
N ARG A 468 19.87 11.51 -17.84
CA ARG A 468 21.13 12.25 -18.00
C ARG A 468 20.87 13.58 -18.74
N PRO A 469 21.54 14.69 -18.35
CA PRO A 469 21.40 15.97 -19.01
C PRO A 469 21.61 15.84 -20.52
N SER A 470 20.78 16.48 -21.32
CA SER A 470 20.88 16.41 -22.79
C SER A 470 22.11 17.15 -23.31
N ARG A 471 22.49 18.25 -22.64
CA ARG A 471 23.72 19.03 -22.84
C ARG A 471 24.12 19.68 -21.51
N PHE A 472 25.33 20.19 -21.43
CA PHE A 472 25.74 21.15 -20.41
C PHE A 472 25.88 22.53 -21.05
N ASP A 473 25.47 23.57 -20.34
CA ASP A 473 25.73 24.97 -20.72
C ASP A 473 27.22 25.29 -20.57
N ASP A 474 27.69 26.40 -21.15
CA ASP A 474 29.08 26.89 -21.07
C ASP A 474 29.51 27.16 -19.61
N GLY A 475 28.55 27.38 -18.71
CA GLY A 475 28.77 27.47 -17.26
C GLY A 475 28.74 26.13 -16.50
N GLY A 476 28.69 24.99 -17.19
CA GLY A 476 28.65 23.65 -16.60
C GLY A 476 27.27 23.24 -16.03
N PHE A 477 26.21 24.00 -16.29
CA PHE A 477 24.87 23.67 -15.80
C PHE A 477 24.17 22.64 -16.70
N PRO A 478 23.55 21.59 -16.13
CA PRO A 478 22.86 20.56 -16.91
C PRO A 478 21.60 21.09 -17.58
N ILE A 479 21.54 20.97 -18.91
CA ILE A 479 20.38 21.30 -19.75
C ILE A 479 19.55 20.04 -19.97
N TYR A 480 18.43 19.94 -19.25
CA TYR A 480 17.43 18.89 -19.46
C TYR A 480 16.51 19.19 -20.65
N SER A 481 16.12 18.14 -21.37
CA SER A 481 15.13 18.24 -22.46
C SER A 481 13.79 18.84 -21.98
N ARG A 482 13.05 19.49 -22.88
CA ARG A 482 11.70 20.01 -22.58
C ARG A 482 10.78 18.89 -22.06
N ALA A 483 10.87 17.70 -22.63
CA ALA A 483 10.09 16.54 -22.20
C ALA A 483 10.42 16.13 -20.75
N SER A 484 11.69 16.12 -20.35
CA SER A 484 12.11 15.80 -18.98
C SER A 484 11.61 16.83 -17.98
N ARG A 485 11.62 18.13 -18.34
CA ARG A 485 11.06 19.20 -17.49
C ARG A 485 9.54 19.09 -17.33
N ILE A 486 8.82 18.80 -18.42
CA ILE A 486 7.37 18.57 -18.38
C ILE A 486 7.05 17.36 -17.51
N ALA A 487 7.78 16.26 -17.68
CA ALA A 487 7.62 15.06 -16.86
C ALA A 487 7.89 15.34 -15.37
N ALA A 488 8.93 16.11 -15.04
CA ALA A 488 9.21 16.53 -13.67
C ALA A 488 8.04 17.32 -13.08
N THR A 489 7.54 18.34 -13.78
CA THR A 489 6.39 19.15 -13.33
C THR A 489 5.13 18.30 -13.17
N LEU A 490 4.82 17.46 -14.16
CA LEU A 490 3.65 16.59 -14.13
C LEU A 490 3.73 15.59 -12.97
N SER A 491 4.92 15.02 -12.70
CA SER A 491 5.13 14.13 -11.55
C SER A 491 4.79 14.81 -10.22
N ILE A 492 5.17 16.08 -10.05
CA ILE A 492 4.87 16.85 -8.84
C ILE A 492 3.36 17.10 -8.72
N VAL A 493 2.70 17.49 -9.81
CA VAL A 493 1.27 17.78 -9.83
C VAL A 493 0.46 16.52 -9.52
N LEU A 494 0.70 15.43 -10.25
CA LEU A 494 0.00 14.16 -10.04
C LEU A 494 0.16 13.63 -8.61
N ARG A 495 1.39 13.71 -8.06
CA ARG A 495 1.63 13.32 -6.67
C ARG A 495 0.83 14.16 -5.68
N ARG A 496 0.81 15.49 -5.84
CA ARG A 496 0.08 16.40 -4.94
C ARG A 496 -1.43 16.14 -5.02
N VAL A 497 -1.97 16.04 -6.23
CA VAL A 497 -3.38 15.72 -6.45
C VAL A 497 -3.72 14.36 -5.87
N GLY A 498 -2.91 13.33 -6.12
CA GLY A 498 -3.11 11.98 -5.56
C GLY A 498 -3.14 11.97 -4.03
N LYS A 499 -2.24 12.71 -3.36
CA LYS A 499 -2.24 12.83 -1.88
C LYS A 499 -3.45 13.58 -1.34
N VAL A 500 -3.88 14.66 -2.00
CA VAL A 500 -5.09 15.41 -1.61
C VAL A 500 -6.33 14.54 -1.78
N LEU A 501 -6.45 13.84 -2.91
CA LEU A 501 -7.53 12.88 -3.15
C LEU A 501 -7.50 11.75 -2.13
N ALA A 502 -6.33 11.24 -1.73
CA ALA A 502 -6.22 10.24 -0.68
C ALA A 502 -6.71 10.76 0.67
N ALA A 503 -6.38 12.00 1.03
CA ALA A 503 -6.92 12.63 2.23
C ALA A 503 -8.44 12.77 2.18
N CYS A 504 -9.00 13.24 1.07
CA CYS A 504 -10.44 13.33 0.88
C CYS A 504 -11.10 11.94 0.93
N ASN A 505 -10.53 10.93 0.30
CA ASN A 505 -11.09 9.58 0.25
C ASN A 505 -10.99 8.85 1.61
N ALA A 506 -9.94 9.10 2.39
CA ALA A 506 -9.81 8.62 3.75
C ALA A 506 -10.85 9.23 4.69
N ILE A 507 -11.11 10.53 4.55
CA ILE A 507 -12.20 11.21 5.28
C ILE A 507 -13.55 10.66 4.82
N TRP A 508 -13.75 10.50 3.51
CA TRP A 508 -14.98 10.00 2.92
C TRP A 508 -15.39 8.64 3.49
N ILE A 509 -14.49 7.67 3.55
CA ILE A 509 -14.85 6.33 4.04
C ILE A 509 -15.26 6.36 5.52
N VAL A 510 -14.59 7.15 6.36
CA VAL A 510 -14.95 7.31 7.78
C VAL A 510 -16.31 8.00 7.92
N VAL A 511 -16.54 9.08 7.16
CA VAL A 511 -17.81 9.81 7.16
C VAL A 511 -18.95 8.92 6.65
N ALA A 512 -18.73 8.14 5.60
CA ALA A 512 -19.71 7.20 5.07
C ALA A 512 -20.10 6.14 6.12
N CYS A 513 -19.13 5.63 6.90
CA CYS A 513 -19.43 4.73 8.02
C CYS A 513 -20.24 5.41 9.11
N ILE A 514 -19.87 6.63 9.50
CA ILE A 514 -20.62 7.40 10.51
C ILE A 514 -22.05 7.64 10.04
N PHE A 515 -22.24 8.07 8.78
CA PHE A 515 -23.56 8.29 8.19
C PHE A 515 -24.41 7.03 8.12
N GLN A 516 -23.80 5.87 7.86
CA GLN A 516 -24.51 4.59 7.88
C GLN A 516 -24.96 4.21 9.29
N PHE A 517 -24.11 4.40 10.31
CA PHE A 517 -24.45 4.02 11.69
C PHE A 517 -25.35 5.04 12.40
N SER A 518 -25.38 6.28 11.93
CA SER A 518 -26.16 7.37 12.53
C SER A 518 -27.55 7.55 11.91
N SER A 519 -28.00 6.59 11.09
CA SER A 519 -29.24 6.66 10.31
C SER A 519 -29.33 7.83 9.32
N PHE A 520 -28.21 8.47 8.97
CA PHE A 520 -28.22 9.59 8.03
C PHE A 520 -28.64 9.16 6.61
N PHE A 521 -28.27 7.93 6.23
CA PHE A 521 -28.71 7.29 5.00
C PHE A 521 -30.11 6.66 5.08
N ASP A 522 -30.74 6.66 6.25
CA ASP A 522 -32.07 6.06 6.45
C ASP A 522 -33.10 7.14 6.14
N ARG A 523 -33.36 7.33 4.85
CA ARG A 523 -34.28 8.35 4.31
C ARG A 523 -34.86 7.87 2.99
N CYS A 524 -36.02 8.40 2.60
CA CYS A 524 -36.72 8.02 1.38
C CYS A 524 -35.79 7.98 0.15
N TYR A 525 -34.94 9.00 -0.04
CA TYR A 525 -34.04 9.06 -1.20
C TYR A 525 -33.04 7.90 -1.27
N CYS A 526 -32.46 7.55 -0.12
CA CYS A 526 -31.39 6.56 -0.04
C CYS A 526 -31.93 5.14 0.04
N ASN A 527 -33.06 4.93 0.73
CA ASN A 527 -33.72 3.64 0.83
C ASN A 527 -34.43 3.26 -0.49
N SER A 528 -34.91 4.25 -1.26
CA SER A 528 -35.62 3.99 -2.53
C SER A 528 -34.72 3.65 -3.73
N SER A 529 -33.39 3.59 -3.56
CA SER A 529 -32.42 3.40 -4.65
C SER A 529 -32.62 4.36 -5.85
N VAL A 530 -32.85 5.65 -5.54
CA VAL A 530 -33.14 6.70 -6.55
C VAL A 530 -32.02 6.85 -7.59
N LEU A 531 -30.76 6.63 -7.20
CA LEU A 531 -29.63 6.70 -8.12
C LEU A 531 -29.69 5.63 -9.24
N HIS A 532 -30.37 4.51 -9.00
CA HIS A 532 -30.52 3.43 -9.97
C HIS A 532 -31.77 3.58 -10.83
N PHE A 533 -32.93 3.78 -10.19
CA PHE A 533 -34.23 3.78 -10.87
C PHE A 533 -34.66 5.17 -11.37
N GLY A 534 -34.06 6.24 -10.86
CA GLY A 534 -34.49 7.62 -11.06
C GLY A 534 -35.76 7.95 -10.29
N TYR A 535 -36.05 9.25 -10.17
CA TYR A 535 -37.13 9.78 -9.31
C TYR A 535 -38.51 9.17 -9.55
N LYS A 536 -38.85 8.81 -10.80
CA LYS A 536 -40.20 8.33 -11.16
C LYS A 536 -40.45 6.84 -10.91
N ARG A 537 -39.40 6.03 -10.83
CA ARG A 537 -39.50 4.57 -10.72
C ARG A 537 -38.88 4.01 -9.43
N ALA A 538 -38.26 4.88 -8.64
CA ALA A 538 -37.70 4.52 -7.34
C ALA A 538 -38.81 4.16 -6.34
N TYR A 539 -38.54 3.18 -5.49
CA TYR A 539 -39.47 2.67 -4.49
C TYR A 539 -38.71 2.18 -3.26
N ASP A 540 -39.31 2.31 -2.09
CA ASP A 540 -38.77 1.91 -0.79
C ASP A 540 -39.45 0.62 -0.31
N VAL A 541 -38.68 -0.43 -0.04
CA VAL A 541 -39.19 -1.68 0.52
C VAL A 541 -39.33 -1.55 2.03
N ILE A 542 -40.57 -1.59 2.51
CA ILE A 542 -40.92 -1.36 3.92
C ILE A 542 -41.20 -2.66 4.69
N ASP A 543 -41.75 -3.66 4.01
CA ASP A 543 -42.00 -5.00 4.55
C ASP A 543 -41.17 -6.04 3.77
N LEU A 544 -40.25 -6.71 4.44
CA LEU A 544 -39.46 -7.79 3.83
C LEU A 544 -40.28 -9.07 3.69
N VAL A 545 -40.20 -9.74 2.53
CA VAL A 545 -40.74 -11.10 2.35
C VAL A 545 -39.63 -12.16 2.44
N ALA A 546 -40.00 -13.43 2.64
CA ALA A 546 -39.05 -14.53 2.81
C ALA A 546 -38.05 -14.66 1.64
N SER A 547 -38.50 -14.39 0.41
CA SER A 547 -37.63 -14.41 -0.79
C SER A 547 -36.57 -13.30 -0.76
N ASP A 548 -36.87 -12.13 -0.18
CA ASP A 548 -35.91 -11.04 -0.05
C ASP A 548 -34.82 -11.40 0.93
N ILE A 549 -35.21 -11.92 2.10
CA ILE A 549 -34.28 -12.37 3.12
C ILE A 549 -33.36 -13.46 2.56
N SER A 550 -33.94 -14.44 1.85
CA SER A 550 -33.15 -15.51 1.23
C SER A 550 -32.15 -14.98 0.20
N THR A 551 -32.59 -14.12 -0.72
CA THR A 551 -31.72 -13.58 -1.77
C THR A 551 -30.61 -12.70 -1.20
N MET A 552 -30.97 -11.86 -0.24
CA MET A 552 -30.04 -10.99 0.46
C MET A 552 -28.98 -11.80 1.22
N LYS A 553 -29.38 -12.82 1.99
CA LYS A 553 -28.44 -13.71 2.70
C LYS A 553 -27.48 -14.43 1.73
N VAL A 554 -27.96 -14.87 0.58
CA VAL A 554 -27.09 -15.48 -0.45
C VAL A 554 -26.07 -14.47 -0.98
N ALA A 555 -26.49 -13.24 -1.31
CA ALA A 555 -25.58 -12.19 -1.77
C ALA A 555 -24.57 -11.80 -0.69
N TRP A 556 -25.01 -11.71 0.57
CA TRP A 556 -24.15 -11.46 1.73
C TRP A 556 -23.10 -12.56 1.91
N ALA A 557 -23.51 -13.83 1.81
CA ALA A 557 -22.59 -14.96 1.87
C ALA A 557 -21.57 -14.93 0.73
N GLY A 558 -22.02 -14.64 -0.50
CA GLY A 558 -21.15 -14.46 -1.65
C GLY A 558 -20.14 -13.32 -1.47
N GLY A 559 -20.58 -12.17 -0.93
CA GLY A 559 -19.71 -11.03 -0.63
C GLY A 559 -18.63 -11.38 0.40
N VAL A 560 -19.02 -12.01 1.51
CA VAL A 560 -18.07 -12.46 2.55
C VAL A 560 -17.07 -13.48 1.99
N ALA A 561 -17.55 -14.48 1.24
CA ALA A 561 -16.70 -15.49 0.63
C ALA A 561 -15.69 -14.88 -0.35
N MET A 562 -16.12 -13.90 -1.17
CA MET A 562 -15.25 -13.19 -2.10
C MET A 562 -14.15 -12.39 -1.37
N ALA A 563 -14.53 -11.62 -0.34
CA ALA A 563 -13.60 -10.78 0.41
C ALA A 563 -12.58 -11.62 1.21
N LEU A 564 -13.04 -12.68 1.88
CA LEU A 564 -12.17 -13.61 2.62
C LEU A 564 -11.27 -14.40 1.68
N GLY A 565 -11.81 -14.91 0.56
CA GLY A 565 -11.06 -15.70 -0.41
C GLY A 565 -9.88 -14.93 -1.00
N PHE A 566 -10.09 -13.69 -1.43
CA PHE A 566 -9.01 -12.86 -1.95
C PHE A 566 -8.05 -12.36 -0.86
N SER A 567 -8.54 -12.11 0.37
CA SER A 567 -7.67 -11.78 1.50
C SER A 567 -6.71 -12.93 1.82
N PHE A 568 -7.22 -14.16 1.83
CA PHE A 568 -6.41 -15.38 2.00
C PHE A 568 -5.43 -15.56 0.84
N LEU A 569 -5.89 -15.41 -0.41
CA LEU A 569 -5.03 -15.50 -1.59
C LEU A 569 -3.89 -14.47 -1.55
N PHE A 570 -4.17 -13.25 -1.11
CA PHE A 570 -3.15 -12.21 -0.98
C PHE A 570 -2.12 -12.55 0.11
N ILE A 571 -2.55 -13.09 1.26
CA ILE A 571 -1.63 -13.58 2.32
C ILE A 571 -0.77 -14.73 1.79
N LEU A 572 -1.37 -15.69 1.08
CA LEU A 572 -0.65 -16.80 0.47
C LEU A 572 0.40 -16.29 -0.52
N PHE A 573 0.04 -15.33 -1.37
CA PHE A 573 0.96 -14.67 -2.28
C PHE A 573 2.14 -14.03 -1.54
N VAL A 574 1.88 -13.26 -0.48
CA VAL A 574 2.95 -12.67 0.34
C VAL A 574 3.87 -13.75 0.91
N ASN A 575 3.30 -14.82 1.51
CA ASN A 575 4.07 -15.92 2.10
C ASN A 575 4.95 -16.66 1.08
N ILE A 576 4.49 -16.82 -0.17
CA ILE A 576 5.28 -17.46 -1.23
C ILE A 576 6.51 -16.63 -1.59
N TYR A 577 6.41 -15.30 -1.56
CA TYR A 577 7.47 -14.41 -2.04
C TYR A 577 8.34 -13.79 -0.93
N ILE A 578 7.99 -13.96 0.35
CA ILE A 578 8.66 -13.28 1.46
C ILE A 578 10.08 -13.80 1.74
N ASN A 579 10.30 -15.10 1.57
CA ASN A 579 11.57 -15.77 1.80
C ASN A 579 12.19 -16.14 0.44
N PRO A 580 12.96 -15.24 -0.19
CA PRO A 580 13.67 -15.62 -1.40
C PRO A 580 14.62 -16.79 -1.11
N PRO A 581 14.75 -17.78 -2.01
CA PRO A 581 15.74 -18.83 -1.88
C PRO A 581 17.13 -18.22 -2.07
N LEU A 582 17.75 -17.79 -0.97
CA LEU A 582 19.20 -17.65 -0.88
C LEU A 582 19.72 -19.02 -0.50
N ALA A 583 20.71 -19.58 -1.21
CA ALA A 583 21.19 -20.92 -0.89
C ALA A 583 21.60 -20.98 0.59
N ALA A 584 21.14 -22.03 1.29
CA ALA A 584 21.54 -22.28 2.67
C ALA A 584 23.06 -22.38 2.74
N THR A 585 23.63 -21.77 3.77
CA THR A 585 25.07 -21.78 4.10
C THR A 585 25.64 -23.18 4.15
#